data_AF-A0A1G3TJA0-F1
#
_entry.id   AF-A0A1G3TJA0-F1
#
_cell.length_a   1.000
_cell.length_b   1.000
_cell.length_c   1.000
_cell.angle_alpha   90.00
_cell.angle_beta   90.00
_cell.angle_gamma   90.00
#
_symmetry.space_group_name_H-M   'P 1'
#
loop_
_entity.id
_entity.type
_entity.pdbx_description
1 polymer ?
#
loop_
_entity_poly.entity_id
_entity_poly.type
_entity_poly.pdbx_seq_one_letter_code
_entity_poly.pdbx_strand_id
1 'polypeptide(L)'
;MSIIKIDINSDEFQRELQKTVEFTDKVIKQFDWVYNPQAEVNEGVQMGLARNKMMYGKRFCPCYMVEVVDEKPRSVDDRICPCKPAIEEELPKDGVCHCGIYCTPEFAQKKKAEMGMEEIVHTHSRGLTKEEAQVLVNEKELDSDELVSLLEARELGMVDFKLVDVREHMEWKMGHIAGADRLVPTSSFFAALEDAKLNKDENIIVYCHVGSRSAHCARILKDMGYAKIGNLSYGIVSYGGKIER
;
A
#
# COMPACT_ATOMS: atom_id res chain seq x y z
N MET A 1 34.61 13.29 -4.95
CA MET A 1 34.27 12.07 -5.70
C MET A 1 33.06 12.37 -6.57
N SER A 2 33.19 12.24 -7.89
CA SER A 2 32.07 12.42 -8.81
C SER A 2 30.96 11.43 -8.47
N ILE A 3 29.72 11.92 -8.33
CA ILE A 3 28.54 11.08 -8.12
C ILE A 3 28.45 10.15 -9.33
N ILE A 4 28.67 8.84 -9.13
CA ILE A 4 28.45 7.84 -10.17
C ILE A 4 26.94 7.79 -10.42
N LYS A 5 26.49 8.45 -11.49
CA LYS A 5 25.10 8.38 -11.95
C LYS A 5 24.98 7.18 -12.89
N ILE A 6 24.30 6.13 -12.43
CA ILE A 6 23.93 4.99 -13.27
C ILE A 6 22.54 5.28 -13.82
N ASP A 7 22.42 5.31 -15.15
CA ASP A 7 21.13 5.32 -15.83
C ASP A 7 20.61 3.88 -15.92
N ILE A 8 19.56 3.60 -15.15
CA ILE A 8 18.92 2.28 -15.09
C ILE A 8 18.24 1.89 -16.40
N ASN A 9 17.93 2.86 -17.27
CA ASN A 9 17.33 2.60 -18.57
C ASN A 9 18.38 2.39 -19.68
N SER A 10 19.67 2.53 -19.36
CA SER A 10 20.73 2.32 -20.32
C SER A 10 20.89 0.85 -20.70
N ASP A 11 21.25 0.59 -21.96
CA ASP A 11 21.55 -0.77 -22.44
C ASP A 11 22.64 -1.47 -21.63
N GLU A 12 23.59 -0.68 -21.08
CA GLU A 12 24.66 -1.19 -20.24
C GLU A 12 24.12 -1.77 -18.93
N PHE A 13 23.26 -1.00 -18.25
CA PHE A 13 22.62 -1.45 -17.01
C PHE A 13 21.72 -2.65 -17.26
N GLN A 14 20.90 -2.63 -18.33
CA GLN A 14 20.01 -3.73 -18.66
C GLN A 14 20.76 -5.04 -18.93
N ARG A 15 21.92 -4.98 -19.59
CA ARG A 15 22.80 -6.15 -19.77
C ARG A 15 23.36 -6.67 -18.45
N GLU A 16 23.77 -5.79 -17.52
CA GLU A 16 24.26 -6.23 -16.21
C GLU A 16 23.14 -6.76 -15.32
N LEU A 17 21.94 -6.21 -15.44
CA LEU A 17 20.74 -6.73 -14.79
C LEU A 17 20.45 -8.16 -15.26
N GLN A 18 20.45 -8.41 -16.57
CA GLN A 18 20.26 -9.76 -17.11
C GLN A 18 21.30 -10.76 -16.58
N LYS A 19 22.58 -10.39 -16.55
CA LYS A 19 23.64 -11.21 -15.95
C LYS A 19 23.43 -11.44 -14.45
N THR A 20 22.84 -10.47 -13.77
CA THR A 20 22.53 -10.56 -12.35
C THR A 20 21.35 -11.51 -12.10
N VAL A 21 20.32 -11.51 -12.95
CA VAL A 21 19.23 -12.49 -12.93
C VAL A 21 19.77 -13.92 -13.13
N GLU A 22 20.59 -14.13 -14.17
CA GLU A 22 21.21 -15.44 -14.42
C GLU A 22 22.10 -15.91 -13.26
N PHE A 23 22.77 -14.96 -12.61
CA PHE A 23 23.56 -15.22 -11.42
C PHE A 23 22.66 -15.67 -10.25
N THR A 24 21.59 -14.93 -9.96
CA THR A 24 20.69 -15.29 -8.86
C THR A 24 19.96 -16.61 -9.13
N ASP A 25 19.66 -16.95 -10.39
CA ASP A 25 19.09 -18.24 -10.80
C ASP A 25 20.02 -19.42 -10.51
N LYS A 26 21.33 -19.21 -10.65
CA LYS A 26 22.33 -20.22 -10.31
C LYS A 26 22.42 -20.42 -8.80
N VAL A 27 22.32 -19.35 -8.02
CA VAL A 27 22.36 -19.42 -6.56
C VAL A 27 21.19 -20.25 -6.02
N ILE A 28 19.95 -19.96 -6.45
CA ILE A 28 18.80 -20.74 -5.98
C ILE A 28 18.91 -22.24 -6.32
N LYS A 29 19.45 -22.56 -7.51
CA LYS A 29 19.70 -23.96 -7.91
C LYS A 29 20.82 -24.62 -7.10
N GLN A 30 21.86 -23.86 -6.75
CA GLN A 30 23.00 -24.37 -5.99
C GLN A 30 22.63 -24.70 -4.54
N PHE A 31 21.80 -23.87 -3.91
CA PHE A 31 21.47 -23.99 -2.49
C PHE A 31 20.09 -24.60 -2.22
N ASP A 32 19.38 -25.06 -3.26
CA ASP A 32 17.99 -25.53 -3.17
C ASP A 32 17.06 -24.52 -2.49
N TRP A 33 17.29 -23.25 -2.81
CA TRP A 33 16.44 -22.14 -2.38
C TRP A 33 15.45 -21.77 -3.46
N VAL A 34 14.53 -20.90 -3.12
CA VAL A 34 13.60 -20.28 -4.05
C VAL A 34 13.63 -18.76 -3.90
N TYR A 35 13.11 -18.07 -4.92
CA TYR A 35 12.92 -16.62 -4.81
C TYR A 35 11.84 -16.27 -3.81
N ASN A 36 11.84 -15.01 -3.36
CA ASN A 36 10.72 -14.45 -2.64
C ASN A 36 9.43 -14.61 -3.45
N PRO A 37 8.30 -14.97 -2.83
CA PRO A 37 7.00 -14.95 -3.48
C PRO A 37 6.59 -13.58 -4.07
N GLN A 38 7.08 -12.48 -3.50
CA GLN A 38 6.84 -11.12 -4.00
C GLN A 38 7.83 -10.80 -5.13
N ALA A 39 7.35 -10.76 -6.37
CA ALA A 39 8.17 -10.48 -7.55
C ALA A 39 8.94 -9.15 -7.43
N GLU A 40 8.30 -8.11 -6.91
CA GLU A 40 8.87 -6.77 -6.74
C GLU A 40 10.09 -6.75 -5.81
N VAL A 41 10.11 -7.60 -4.77
CA VAL A 41 11.27 -7.76 -3.88
C VAL A 41 12.45 -8.31 -4.67
N ASN A 42 12.21 -9.34 -5.50
CA ASN A 42 13.26 -9.95 -6.31
C ASN A 42 13.82 -8.96 -7.34
N GLU A 43 12.94 -8.26 -8.05
CA GLU A 43 13.30 -7.25 -9.05
C GLU A 43 14.11 -6.11 -8.42
N GLY A 44 13.63 -5.55 -7.30
CA GLY A 44 14.31 -4.48 -6.57
C GLY A 44 15.71 -4.88 -6.10
N VAL A 45 15.85 -6.11 -5.55
CA VAL A 45 17.15 -6.62 -5.11
C VAL A 45 18.07 -6.89 -6.30
N GLN A 46 17.59 -7.50 -7.38
CA GLN A 46 18.38 -7.74 -8.59
C GLN A 46 18.88 -6.44 -9.22
N MET A 47 18.03 -5.41 -9.29
CA MET A 47 18.44 -4.07 -9.72
C MET A 47 19.52 -3.47 -8.82
N GLY A 48 19.36 -3.59 -7.50
CA GLY A 48 20.36 -3.13 -6.54
C GLY A 48 21.70 -3.87 -6.65
N LEU A 49 21.66 -5.19 -6.83
CA LEU A 49 22.85 -6.02 -7.05
C LEU A 49 23.57 -5.67 -8.36
N ALA A 50 22.83 -5.46 -9.45
CA ALA A 50 23.36 -5.04 -10.74
C ALA A 50 24.02 -3.65 -10.64
N ARG A 51 23.34 -2.70 -9.97
CA ARG A 51 23.88 -1.37 -9.70
C ARG A 51 25.18 -1.45 -8.90
N ASN A 52 25.21 -2.20 -7.80
CA ASN A 52 26.40 -2.36 -6.98
C ASN A 52 27.54 -3.06 -7.73
N LYS A 53 27.20 -4.00 -8.62
CA LYS A 53 28.18 -4.65 -9.50
C LYS A 53 28.84 -3.66 -10.46
N MET A 54 28.08 -2.73 -11.02
CA MET A 54 28.62 -1.66 -11.87
C MET A 54 29.43 -0.63 -11.07
N MET A 55 28.96 -0.25 -9.87
CA MET A 55 29.64 0.76 -9.05
C MET A 55 30.93 0.26 -8.39
N TYR A 56 30.91 -0.97 -7.87
CA TYR A 56 31.94 -1.49 -6.96
C TYR A 56 32.62 -2.76 -7.47
N GLY A 57 32.25 -3.23 -8.67
CA GLY A 57 32.80 -4.45 -9.27
C GLY A 57 32.31 -5.74 -8.62
N LYS A 58 31.47 -5.67 -7.57
CA LYS A 58 30.92 -6.82 -6.84
C LYS A 58 29.44 -6.63 -6.54
N ARG A 59 28.70 -7.74 -6.46
CA ARG A 59 27.27 -7.76 -6.13
C ARG A 59 27.05 -7.62 -4.63
N PHE A 60 27.44 -6.48 -4.06
CA PHE A 60 27.15 -6.18 -2.65
C PHE A 60 25.64 -6.09 -2.43
N CYS A 61 25.17 -6.62 -1.30
CA CYS A 61 23.78 -6.59 -0.90
C CYS A 61 23.26 -5.13 -0.86
N PRO A 62 22.17 -4.81 -1.57
CA PRO A 62 21.68 -3.43 -1.66
C PRO A 62 21.09 -2.89 -0.35
N CYS A 63 20.77 -3.75 0.62
CA CYS A 63 20.24 -3.36 1.92
C CYS A 63 21.32 -2.89 2.91
N TYR A 64 22.60 -2.99 2.54
CA TYR A 64 23.72 -2.58 3.39
C TYR A 64 24.58 -1.53 2.70
N MET A 65 25.12 -0.60 3.49
CA MET A 65 26.02 0.42 2.98
C MET A 65 27.35 -0.22 2.54
N VAL A 66 27.88 0.27 1.41
CA VAL A 66 29.22 -0.07 0.92
C VAL A 66 30.13 1.14 1.15
N GLU A 67 31.18 0.94 1.92
CA GLU A 67 32.21 1.94 2.19
C GLU A 67 33.44 1.65 1.32
N VAL A 68 34.10 2.70 0.84
CA VAL A 68 35.34 2.59 0.09
C VAL A 68 36.48 3.06 0.99
N VAL A 69 37.24 2.11 1.52
CA VAL A 69 38.42 2.37 2.37
C VAL A 69 39.65 1.91 1.61
N ASP A 70 40.62 2.80 1.42
CA ASP A 70 41.83 2.55 0.62
C ASP A 70 41.53 2.03 -0.79
N GLU A 71 40.58 2.69 -1.47
CA GLU A 71 40.09 2.31 -2.82
C GLU A 71 39.43 0.92 -2.92
N LYS A 72 39.24 0.23 -1.79
CA LYS A 72 38.62 -1.10 -1.74
C LYS A 72 37.20 -0.99 -1.19
N PRO A 73 36.17 -1.32 -1.99
CA PRO A 73 34.80 -1.35 -1.50
C PRO A 73 34.62 -2.52 -0.53
N ARG A 74 33.98 -2.25 0.60
CA ARG A 74 33.67 -3.20 1.67
C ARG A 74 32.25 -2.92 2.16
N SER A 75 31.53 -3.94 2.54
CA SER A 75 30.29 -3.81 3.29
C SER A 75 30.46 -4.43 4.66
N VAL A 76 29.60 -4.04 5.60
CA VAL A 76 29.49 -4.71 6.90
C VAL A 76 29.32 -6.21 6.66
N ASP A 77 29.97 -7.04 7.48
CA ASP A 77 29.93 -8.52 7.45
C ASP A 77 30.18 -9.17 6.08
N ASP A 78 30.92 -8.50 5.19
CA ASP A 78 31.23 -8.98 3.84
C ASP A 78 29.99 -9.47 3.07
N ARG A 79 28.91 -8.66 3.13
CA ARG A 79 27.62 -8.84 2.46
C ARG A 79 27.67 -8.82 0.92
N ILE A 80 28.56 -9.60 0.30
CA ILE A 80 28.59 -9.89 -1.14
C ILE A 80 27.62 -11.04 -1.41
N CYS A 81 26.68 -10.87 -2.34
CA CYS A 81 25.65 -11.88 -2.65
C CYS A 81 26.24 -13.12 -3.37
N PRO A 82 25.81 -14.36 -3.02
CA PRO A 82 25.09 -14.72 -1.80
C PRO A 82 26.02 -14.57 -0.59
N CYS A 83 25.57 -13.83 0.43
CA CYS A 83 26.44 -13.48 1.54
C CYS A 83 26.54 -14.57 2.60
N LYS A 84 27.69 -14.65 3.26
CA LYS A 84 27.96 -15.63 4.32
C LYS A 84 26.90 -15.60 5.43
N PRO A 85 26.46 -14.43 5.95
CA PRO A 85 25.40 -14.42 6.96
C PRO A 85 24.06 -14.97 6.45
N ALA A 86 23.73 -14.76 5.17
CA ALA A 86 22.52 -15.33 4.59
C ALA A 86 22.58 -16.87 4.57
N ILE A 87 23.73 -17.43 4.16
CA ILE A 87 23.95 -18.87 4.07
C ILE A 87 23.96 -19.54 5.45
N GLU A 88 24.69 -18.96 6.40
CA GLU A 88 25.01 -19.62 7.67
C GLU A 88 24.00 -19.33 8.79
N GLU A 89 23.32 -18.18 8.73
CA GLU A 89 22.50 -17.70 9.85
C GLU A 89 21.06 -17.44 9.44
N GLU A 90 20.82 -16.56 8.46
CA GLU A 90 19.47 -16.04 8.17
C GLU A 90 18.56 -17.09 7.53
N LEU A 91 19.02 -17.76 6.47
CA LEU A 91 18.20 -18.78 5.80
C LEU A 91 17.93 -20.01 6.67
N PRO A 92 18.91 -20.55 7.42
CA PRO A 92 18.65 -21.65 8.35
C PRO A 92 17.72 -21.30 9.52
N LYS A 93 17.76 -20.05 10.02
CA LYS A 93 16.99 -19.64 11.20
C LYS A 93 15.64 -19.03 10.86
N ASP A 94 15.64 -18.09 9.92
CA ASP A 94 14.49 -17.26 9.59
C ASP A 94 13.77 -17.73 8.32
N GLY A 95 14.40 -18.61 7.53
CA GLY A 95 13.86 -19.11 6.27
C GLY A 95 13.97 -18.11 5.11
N VAL A 96 14.55 -16.93 5.35
CA VAL A 96 14.69 -15.84 4.38
C VAL A 96 15.96 -15.05 4.66
N CYS A 97 16.68 -14.62 3.62
CA CYS A 97 17.82 -13.72 3.81
C CYS A 97 17.37 -12.28 4.06
N HIS A 98 18.22 -11.44 4.65
CA HIS A 98 17.86 -10.08 5.05
C HIS A 98 17.28 -9.22 3.92
N CYS A 99 17.81 -9.32 2.70
CA CYS A 99 17.28 -8.57 1.55
C CYS A 99 16.02 -9.19 0.94
N GLY A 100 15.61 -10.36 1.39
CA GLY A 100 14.38 -11.02 0.99
C GLY A 100 14.47 -11.83 -0.30
N ILE A 101 15.51 -11.67 -1.14
CA ILE A 101 15.57 -12.31 -2.47
C ILE A 101 15.60 -13.85 -2.42
N TYR A 102 16.23 -14.43 -1.41
CA TYR A 102 16.32 -15.89 -1.25
C TYR A 102 15.49 -16.33 -0.05
N CYS A 103 14.76 -17.42 -0.22
CA CYS A 103 13.92 -18.06 0.78
C CYS A 103 14.15 -19.57 0.75
N THR A 104 13.94 -20.25 1.87
CA THR A 104 13.72 -21.70 1.86
C THR A 104 12.37 -22.01 1.21
N PRO A 105 12.19 -23.21 0.61
CA PRO A 105 10.91 -23.61 0.04
C PRO A 105 9.73 -23.49 1.04
N GLU A 106 9.96 -23.85 2.30
CA GLU A 106 8.94 -23.80 3.36
C GLU A 106 8.54 -22.36 3.69
N PHE A 107 9.52 -21.46 3.82
CA PHE A 107 9.24 -20.04 4.06
C PHE A 107 8.46 -19.44 2.90
N ALA A 108 8.88 -19.70 1.66
CA ALA A 108 8.20 -19.17 0.48
C ALA A 108 6.79 -19.73 0.33
N GLN A 109 6.55 -21.00 0.67
CA GLN A 109 5.21 -21.57 0.66
C GLN A 109 4.32 -20.93 1.73
N LYS A 110 4.83 -20.78 2.96
CA LYS A 110 4.12 -20.10 4.05
C LYS A 110 3.81 -18.66 3.67
N LYS A 111 4.78 -17.93 3.11
CA LYS A 111 4.62 -16.55 2.70
C LYS A 111 3.67 -16.41 1.50
N LYS A 112 3.64 -17.36 0.56
CA LYS A 112 2.60 -17.44 -0.49
C LYS A 112 1.21 -17.67 0.10
N ALA A 113 1.08 -18.49 1.13
CA ALA A 113 -0.20 -18.69 1.80
C ALA A 113 -0.63 -17.44 2.57
N GLU A 114 0.29 -16.78 3.28
CA GLU A 114 0.05 -15.48 3.94
C GLU A 114 -0.32 -14.40 2.95
N MET A 115 0.42 -14.25 1.85
CA MET A 115 0.09 -13.30 0.79
C MET A 115 -1.19 -13.68 0.07
N GLY A 116 -1.48 -14.96 -0.12
CA GLY A 116 -2.76 -15.42 -0.65
C GLY A 116 -3.89 -15.09 0.32
N MET A 117 -3.66 -15.15 1.64
CA MET A 117 -4.60 -14.70 2.66
C MET A 117 -4.72 -13.17 2.70
N GLU A 118 -3.63 -12.42 2.58
CA GLU A 118 -3.63 -10.94 2.47
C GLU A 118 -4.30 -10.51 1.17
N GLU A 119 -4.03 -11.18 0.05
CA GLU A 119 -4.68 -10.96 -1.25
C GLU A 119 -6.13 -11.43 -1.22
N ILE A 120 -6.49 -12.46 -0.44
CA ILE A 120 -7.89 -12.80 -0.13
C ILE A 120 -8.52 -11.67 0.69
N VAL A 121 -7.85 -11.13 1.71
CA VAL A 121 -8.32 -9.97 2.49
C VAL A 121 -8.42 -8.70 1.63
N HIS A 122 -7.51 -8.50 0.66
CA HIS A 122 -7.53 -7.39 -0.29
C HIS A 122 -8.43 -7.66 -1.51
N THR A 123 -8.75 -8.90 -1.86
CA THR A 123 -9.84 -9.20 -2.80
C THR A 123 -11.19 -9.20 -2.09
N HIS A 124 -11.23 -9.36 -0.76
CA HIS A 124 -12.33 -8.93 0.08
C HIS A 124 -12.42 -7.41 0.20
N SER A 125 -11.33 -6.66 -0.04
CA SER A 125 -11.46 -5.21 -0.35
C SER A 125 -12.12 -4.94 -1.72
N ARG A 126 -12.39 -5.99 -2.52
CA ARG A 126 -13.28 -5.97 -3.71
C ARG A 126 -14.48 -6.92 -3.58
N GLY A 127 -14.81 -7.34 -2.36
CA GLY A 127 -15.79 -8.40 -2.15
C GLY A 127 -16.04 -8.64 -0.67
N LEU A 128 -16.40 -7.57 0.04
CA LEU A 128 -17.02 -7.69 1.34
C LEU A 128 -18.19 -8.67 1.19
N THR A 129 -18.29 -9.66 2.07
CA THR A 129 -19.57 -10.33 2.27
C THR A 129 -20.61 -9.30 2.71
N LYS A 130 -21.90 -9.61 2.54
CA LYS A 130 -22.96 -8.72 2.98
C LYS A 130 -22.85 -8.40 4.46
N GLU A 131 -22.46 -9.39 5.26
CA GLU A 131 -22.25 -9.29 6.69
C GLU A 131 -21.04 -8.38 7.02
N GLU A 132 -19.92 -8.54 6.33
CA GLU A 132 -18.73 -7.70 6.53
C GLU A 132 -18.98 -6.24 6.11
N ALA A 133 -19.67 -6.01 5.00
CA ALA A 133 -20.08 -4.67 4.58
C ALA A 133 -21.01 -4.03 5.62
N GLN A 134 -21.88 -4.82 6.24
CA GLN A 134 -22.79 -4.33 7.29
C GLN A 134 -22.05 -4.01 8.59
N VAL A 135 -20.95 -4.68 8.90
CA VAL A 135 -20.08 -4.32 10.03
C VAL A 135 -19.27 -3.06 9.71
N LEU A 136 -18.57 -3.05 8.57
CA LEU A 136 -17.68 -1.98 8.17
C LEU A 136 -18.39 -0.63 8.04
N VAL A 137 -19.61 -0.59 7.50
CA VAL A 137 -20.38 0.66 7.35
C VAL A 137 -20.73 1.33 8.69
N ASN A 138 -20.66 0.60 9.81
CA ASN A 138 -20.89 1.12 11.15
C ASN A 138 -19.61 1.61 11.84
N GLU A 139 -18.44 1.47 11.20
CA GLU A 139 -17.20 2.00 11.74
C GLU A 139 -17.20 3.53 11.77
N LYS A 140 -16.55 4.07 12.80
CA LYS A 140 -16.54 5.52 13.07
C LYS A 140 -15.55 6.27 12.19
N GLU A 141 -14.45 5.61 11.86
CA GLU A 141 -13.36 6.13 11.06
C GLU A 141 -13.06 5.09 9.98
N LEU A 142 -12.99 5.53 8.74
CA LEU A 142 -12.77 4.70 7.56
C LEU A 142 -11.58 5.26 6.80
N ASP A 143 -10.70 4.41 6.28
CA ASP A 143 -9.65 4.82 5.37
C ASP A 143 -10.11 4.83 3.89
N SER A 144 -9.16 5.12 2.99
CA SER A 144 -9.44 5.16 1.55
C SER A 144 -9.94 3.83 1.01
N ASP A 145 -9.30 2.73 1.39
CA ASP A 145 -9.55 1.42 0.81
C ASP A 145 -10.89 0.88 1.32
N GLU A 146 -11.18 1.07 2.61
CA GLU A 146 -12.46 0.71 3.22
C GLU A 146 -13.64 1.46 2.57
N LEU A 147 -13.48 2.75 2.27
CA LEU A 147 -14.53 3.51 1.57
C LEU A 147 -14.71 3.04 0.13
N VAL A 148 -13.64 2.71 -0.58
CA VAL A 148 -13.73 2.13 -1.93
C VAL A 148 -14.52 0.83 -1.90
N SER A 149 -14.20 -0.07 -0.96
CA SER A 149 -14.91 -1.35 -0.79
C SER A 149 -16.39 -1.15 -0.46
N LEU A 150 -16.72 -0.18 0.40
CA LEU A 150 -18.11 0.15 0.74
C LEU A 150 -18.88 0.69 -0.48
N LEU A 151 -18.26 1.54 -1.30
CA LEU A 151 -18.90 2.07 -2.51
C LEU A 151 -19.20 0.95 -3.52
N GLU A 152 -18.28 0.02 -3.74
CA GLU A 152 -18.51 -1.16 -4.58
C GLU A 152 -19.62 -2.06 -4.00
N ALA A 153 -19.57 -2.34 -2.69
CA ALA A 153 -20.61 -3.13 -2.01
C ALA A 153 -22.00 -2.48 -2.08
N ARG A 154 -22.04 -1.13 -2.09
CA ARG A 154 -23.26 -0.35 -2.27
C ARG A 154 -23.82 -0.50 -3.69
N GLU A 155 -22.97 -0.45 -4.72
CA GLU A 155 -23.38 -0.69 -6.11
C GLU A 155 -23.93 -2.11 -6.33
N LEU A 156 -23.37 -3.09 -5.61
CA LEU A 156 -23.82 -4.48 -5.61
C LEU A 156 -25.07 -4.74 -4.74
N GLY A 157 -25.60 -3.73 -4.04
CA GLY A 157 -26.79 -3.84 -3.20
C GLY A 157 -26.56 -4.64 -1.91
N MET A 158 -25.31 -4.79 -1.47
CA MET A 158 -24.96 -5.51 -0.24
C MET A 158 -25.18 -4.64 1.01
N VAL A 159 -24.89 -3.35 0.89
CA VAL A 159 -25.03 -2.36 1.97
C VAL A 159 -25.62 -1.06 1.42
N ASP A 160 -26.27 -0.28 2.28
CA ASP A 160 -26.74 1.06 1.93
C ASP A 160 -26.26 2.10 2.95
N PHE A 161 -25.82 3.24 2.43
CA PHE A 161 -25.38 4.40 3.19
C PHE A 161 -25.43 5.66 2.33
N LYS A 162 -25.40 6.82 2.97
CA LYS A 162 -25.22 8.13 2.33
C LYS A 162 -23.78 8.57 2.42
N LEU A 163 -23.16 8.87 1.29
CA LEU A 163 -21.86 9.52 1.26
C LEU A 163 -22.04 11.03 1.13
N VAL A 164 -21.54 11.79 2.11
CA VAL A 164 -21.77 13.23 2.22
C VAL A 164 -20.44 13.99 2.20
N ASP A 165 -20.29 14.89 1.24
CA ASP A 165 -19.17 15.83 1.21
C ASP A 165 -19.52 17.05 2.07
N VAL A 166 -18.67 17.38 3.04
CA VAL A 166 -18.87 18.57 3.89
C VAL A 166 -17.99 19.77 3.49
N ARG A 167 -17.32 19.68 2.34
CA ARG A 167 -16.52 20.76 1.74
C ARG A 167 -17.42 21.86 1.16
N GLU A 168 -16.79 22.91 0.65
CA GLU A 168 -17.50 24.02 0.02
C GLU A 168 -17.90 23.72 -1.43
N HIS A 169 -18.90 24.44 -1.95
CA HIS A 169 -19.40 24.28 -3.33
C HIS A 169 -18.32 24.34 -4.42
N MET A 170 -17.30 25.18 -4.22
CA MET A 170 -16.19 25.28 -5.17
C MET A 170 -15.34 24.00 -5.18
N GLU A 171 -15.07 23.42 -4.00
CA GLU A 171 -14.30 22.18 -3.87
C GLU A 171 -15.06 21.00 -4.51
N TRP A 172 -16.38 20.92 -4.32
CA TRP A 172 -17.24 19.90 -4.94
C TRP A 172 -17.18 19.98 -6.48
N LYS A 173 -17.29 21.19 -7.04
CA LYS A 173 -17.23 21.42 -8.49
C LYS A 173 -15.86 21.16 -9.09
N MET A 174 -14.78 21.30 -8.33
CA MET A 174 -13.43 20.98 -8.79
C MET A 174 -13.18 19.47 -8.84
N GLY A 175 -13.92 18.71 -8.03
CA GLY A 175 -13.95 17.26 -8.06
C GLY A 175 -14.39 16.69 -6.71
N HIS A 176 -15.25 15.67 -6.75
CA HIS A 176 -15.79 14.98 -5.58
C HIS A 176 -15.77 13.47 -5.77
N ILE A 177 -15.86 12.71 -4.67
CA ILE A 177 -15.87 11.25 -4.73
C ILE A 177 -17.09 10.78 -5.54
N ALA A 178 -16.86 9.93 -6.54
CA ALA A 178 -17.94 9.33 -7.32
C ALA A 178 -18.86 8.54 -6.38
N GLY A 179 -20.18 8.76 -6.50
CA GLY A 179 -21.16 8.18 -5.57
C GLY A 179 -21.45 9.02 -4.32
N ALA A 180 -20.89 10.22 -4.20
CA ALA A 180 -21.32 11.18 -3.18
C ALA A 180 -22.78 11.62 -3.42
N ASP A 181 -23.64 11.43 -2.43
CA ASP A 181 -25.08 11.67 -2.53
C ASP A 181 -25.45 13.14 -2.33
N ARG A 182 -24.75 13.81 -1.42
CA ARG A 182 -25.08 15.15 -0.95
C ARG A 182 -23.84 15.95 -0.67
N LEU A 183 -23.97 17.26 -0.87
CA LEU A 183 -23.03 18.27 -0.42
C LEU A 183 -23.68 19.02 0.76
N VAL A 184 -23.00 19.06 1.90
CA VAL A 184 -23.43 19.77 3.11
C VAL A 184 -22.30 20.72 3.54
N PRO A 185 -22.19 21.91 2.92
CA PRO A 185 -21.06 22.80 3.17
C PRO A 185 -20.97 23.22 4.63
N THR A 186 -19.74 23.26 5.16
CA THR A 186 -19.53 23.66 6.55
C THR A 186 -19.99 25.10 6.80
N SER A 187 -19.84 25.98 5.81
CA SER A 187 -20.29 27.39 5.86
C SER A 187 -21.81 27.58 6.05
N SER A 188 -22.63 26.60 5.64
CA SER A 188 -24.09 26.62 5.72
C SER A 188 -24.66 25.34 6.35
N PHE A 189 -23.87 24.68 7.20
CA PHE A 189 -24.07 23.29 7.62
C PHE A 189 -25.51 22.95 8.04
N PHE A 190 -26.10 23.69 8.98
CA PHE A 190 -27.44 23.37 9.49
C PHE A 190 -28.54 23.50 8.43
N ALA A 191 -28.50 24.55 7.60
CA ALA A 191 -29.46 24.74 6.52
C ALA A 191 -29.28 23.68 5.43
N ALA A 192 -28.02 23.41 5.04
CA ALA A 192 -27.70 22.41 4.04
C ALA A 192 -28.03 20.97 4.51
N LEU A 193 -27.91 20.71 5.81
CA LEU A 193 -28.28 19.42 6.41
C LEU A 193 -29.79 19.19 6.37
N GLU A 194 -30.59 20.23 6.65
CA GLU A 194 -32.06 20.18 6.53
C GLU A 194 -32.48 19.93 5.06
N ASP A 195 -31.84 20.62 4.11
CA ASP A 195 -32.06 20.45 2.68
C ASP A 195 -31.63 19.06 2.18
N ALA A 196 -30.58 18.48 2.77
CA ALA A 196 -30.08 17.15 2.41
C ALA A 196 -31.09 16.04 2.73
N LYS A 197 -32.01 16.28 3.68
CA LYS A 197 -33.08 15.36 4.12
C LYS A 197 -32.54 13.98 4.54
N LEU A 198 -31.44 13.98 5.28
CA LEU A 198 -30.81 12.76 5.79
C LEU A 198 -31.60 12.21 6.97
N ASN A 199 -31.90 10.91 6.94
CA ASN A 199 -32.59 10.21 8.01
C ASN A 199 -31.62 9.89 9.17
N LYS A 200 -32.11 9.97 10.40
CA LYS A 200 -31.25 9.75 11.59
C LYS A 200 -30.83 8.29 11.80
N ASP A 201 -31.58 7.34 11.22
CA ASP A 201 -31.36 5.89 11.37
C ASP A 201 -30.55 5.25 10.23
N GLU A 202 -30.28 6.02 9.16
CA GLU A 202 -29.49 5.56 8.01
C GLU A 202 -27.99 5.64 8.30
N ASN A 203 -27.19 4.80 7.63
CA ASN A 203 -25.74 4.93 7.68
C ASN A 203 -25.31 6.16 6.88
N ILE A 204 -24.50 7.03 7.48
CA ILE A 204 -23.97 8.21 6.80
C ILE A 204 -22.46 8.24 6.99
N ILE A 205 -21.75 8.40 5.90
CA ILE A 205 -20.30 8.60 5.88
C ILE A 205 -20.03 10.02 5.41
N VAL A 206 -19.33 10.80 6.22
CA VAL A 206 -18.93 12.17 5.88
C VAL A 206 -17.46 12.22 5.50
N TYR A 207 -17.11 13.07 4.55
CA TYR A 207 -15.71 13.34 4.19
C TYR A 207 -15.48 14.81 3.90
N CYS A 208 -14.22 15.23 4.01
CA CYS A 208 -13.81 16.57 3.61
C CYS A 208 -12.48 16.53 2.83
N HIS A 209 -11.73 17.63 2.81
CA HIS A 209 -10.43 17.65 2.14
C HIS A 209 -9.40 16.72 2.79
N VAL A 210 -9.19 16.84 4.11
CA VAL A 210 -8.13 16.12 4.87
C VAL A 210 -8.65 15.34 6.10
N GLY A 211 -9.97 15.17 6.23
CA GLY A 211 -10.62 14.46 7.34
C GLY A 211 -10.96 15.30 8.58
N SER A 212 -10.34 16.48 8.78
CA SER A 212 -10.54 17.28 10.01
C SER A 212 -11.93 17.92 10.12
N ARG A 213 -12.43 18.55 9.05
CA ARG A 213 -13.78 19.15 9.02
C ARG A 213 -14.87 18.10 9.15
N SER A 214 -14.73 16.96 8.48
CA SER A 214 -15.71 15.87 8.51
C SER A 214 -15.75 15.18 9.86
N ALA A 215 -14.61 15.00 10.54
CA ALA A 215 -14.59 14.51 11.92
C ALA A 215 -15.32 15.46 12.91
N HIS A 216 -15.29 16.77 12.67
CA HIS A 216 -16.06 17.73 13.45
C HIS A 216 -17.56 17.64 13.15
N CYS A 217 -17.94 17.60 11.87
CA CYS A 217 -19.33 17.42 11.44
C CYS A 217 -19.91 16.10 11.96
N ALA A 218 -19.14 15.01 11.93
CA ALA A 218 -19.55 13.71 12.44
C ALA A 218 -19.93 13.75 13.93
N ARG A 219 -19.18 14.52 14.74
CA ARG A 219 -19.52 14.74 16.15
C ARG A 219 -20.82 15.52 16.32
N ILE A 220 -20.99 16.61 15.58
CA ILE A 220 -22.23 17.40 15.60
C ILE A 220 -23.44 16.54 15.22
N LEU A 221 -23.33 15.74 14.16
CA LEU A 221 -24.40 14.82 13.74
C LEU A 221 -24.75 13.79 14.83
N LYS A 222 -23.75 13.22 15.50
CA LYS A 222 -23.98 12.31 16.63
C LYS A 222 -24.74 13.01 17.76
N ASP A 223 -24.35 14.23 18.12
CA ASP A 223 -25.02 15.03 19.16
C ASP A 223 -26.47 15.40 18.77
N MET A 224 -26.74 15.54 17.46
CA MET A 224 -28.07 15.77 16.91
C MET A 224 -28.93 14.48 16.82
N GLY A 225 -28.38 13.34 17.22
CA GLY A 225 -29.08 12.05 17.30
C GLY A 225 -29.01 11.20 16.03
N TYR A 226 -28.07 11.46 15.13
CA TYR A 226 -27.77 10.51 14.04
C TYR A 226 -27.00 9.32 14.60
N ALA A 227 -27.56 8.12 14.44
CA ALA A 227 -27.07 6.94 15.16
C ALA A 227 -25.82 6.32 14.53
N LYS A 228 -25.71 6.36 13.19
CA LYS A 228 -24.71 5.61 12.41
C LYS A 228 -23.91 6.56 11.52
N ILE A 229 -22.86 7.15 12.10
CA ILE A 229 -22.02 8.14 11.43
C ILE A 229 -20.55 7.67 11.39
N GLY A 230 -20.04 7.50 10.18
CA GLY A 230 -18.63 7.27 9.85
C GLY A 230 -17.96 8.52 9.26
N ASN A 231 -16.63 8.58 9.36
CA ASN A 231 -15.80 9.65 8.80
C ASN A 231 -14.71 9.05 7.91
N LEU A 232 -14.51 9.59 6.71
CA LEU A 232 -13.33 9.28 5.90
C LEU A 232 -12.11 9.96 6.52
N SER A 233 -11.27 9.16 7.18
CA SER A 233 -9.97 9.56 7.69
C SER A 233 -9.07 10.02 6.54
N TYR A 234 -8.28 11.07 6.81
CA TYR A 234 -7.40 11.74 5.84
C TYR A 234 -8.09 12.36 4.61
N GLY A 235 -9.41 12.23 4.48
CA GLY A 235 -10.24 12.93 3.51
C GLY A 235 -10.01 12.55 2.05
N ILE A 236 -10.56 13.35 1.13
CA ILE A 236 -10.47 13.09 -0.31
C ILE A 236 -9.04 13.16 -0.85
N VAL A 237 -8.09 13.81 -0.17
CA VAL A 237 -6.70 13.89 -0.64
C VAL A 237 -5.98 12.55 -0.61
N SER A 238 -6.37 11.64 0.28
CA SER A 238 -5.83 10.29 0.37
C SER A 238 -6.70 9.27 -0.34
N TYR A 239 -7.84 9.68 -0.90
CA TYR A 239 -8.78 8.78 -1.54
C TYR A 239 -8.25 8.31 -2.91
N GLY A 240 -8.00 7.01 -3.03
CA GLY A 240 -7.48 6.36 -4.23
C GLY A 240 -8.53 5.97 -5.28
N GLY A 241 -9.81 6.16 -4.99
CA GLY A 241 -10.92 5.75 -5.86
C GLY A 241 -11.32 6.78 -6.92
N LYS A 242 -12.45 6.51 -7.59
CA LYS A 242 -12.96 7.35 -8.69
C LYS A 242 -13.46 8.72 -8.19
N ILE A 243 -13.08 9.78 -8.90
CA ILE A 243 -13.51 11.17 -8.69
C ILE A 243 -14.36 11.64 -9.88
N GLU A 244 -15.47 12.32 -9.61
CA GLU A 244 -16.32 13.00 -10.59
C GLU A 244 -16.05 14.50 -10.62
N ARG A 245 -16.06 15.09 -11.82
CA ARG A 245 -15.76 16.51 -12.09
C ARG A 245 -16.79 17.10 -13.03
#